data_AF-A0A2D6X1P8-F1
#
_entry.id   AF-A0A2D6X1P8-F1
#
_cell.length_a   1.000
_cell.length_b   1.000
_cell.length_c   1.000
_cell.angle_alpha   90.00
_cell.angle_beta   90.00
_cell.angle_gamma   90.00
#
_symmetry.space_group_name_H-M   'P 1'
#
loop_
_entity.id
_entity.type
_entity.pdbx_description
1 polymer ?
#
loop_
_entity_poly.entity_id
_entity_poly.type
_entity_poly.pdbx_seq_one_letter_code
_entity_poly.pdbx_strand_id
1 'polypeptide(L)'
;MTGRWPAWPFAVGAALLSLAVLRRAGPGRRWSYGSKTPGVASESAGGGQLDRDPSKLAPAFADNLEKLFQRLRAQGFDPMLNEGYRSPVRGDRLKSLGYSQAGARSMHVWGAAADLISASGGWSDSEAMWQAMGPIAEDLGMIWGGRWSFYDPAHVQGVEVAEQSRLRGLPIDDGHDFVAGSLARRTKGVILV
;
A
#
# COMPACT_ATOMS: atom_id res chain seq x y z
N MET A 1 -43.43 18.65 -67.16
CA MET A 1 -43.67 18.45 -65.72
C MET A 1 -42.88 17.21 -65.29
N THR A 2 -41.59 17.40 -64.94
CA THR A 2 -41.02 17.16 -63.58
C THR A 2 -41.01 15.68 -63.20
N GLY A 3 -39.90 14.95 -63.40
CA GLY A 3 -38.79 14.77 -62.43
C GLY A 3 -39.00 13.45 -61.67
N ARG A 4 -38.04 12.71 -61.10
CA ARG A 4 -36.59 12.84 -60.85
C ARG A 4 -36.14 11.47 -60.30
N TRP A 5 -34.87 11.11 -60.49
CA TRP A 5 -34.21 9.89 -60.01
C TRP A 5 -34.23 9.72 -58.48
N PRO A 6 -34.13 8.48 -57.94
CA PRO A 6 -34.10 8.27 -56.49
C PRO A 6 -32.74 8.64 -55.90
N ALA A 7 -32.77 9.43 -54.83
CA ALA A 7 -31.62 9.83 -54.03
C ALA A 7 -31.32 8.78 -52.94
N TRP A 8 -30.05 8.43 -52.82
CA TRP A 8 -29.48 7.75 -51.65
C TRP A 8 -29.17 8.78 -50.55
N PRO A 9 -29.44 8.48 -49.28
CA PRO A 9 -28.71 9.11 -48.18
C PRO A 9 -27.71 8.14 -47.53
N PHE A 10 -26.60 8.75 -47.10
CA PHE A 10 -25.47 8.17 -46.40
C PHE A 10 -25.80 7.67 -44.99
N ALA A 11 -24.92 6.80 -44.51
CA ALA A 11 -24.86 6.06 -43.26
C ALA A 11 -24.98 6.88 -41.96
N VAL A 12 -25.44 6.23 -40.88
CA VAL A 12 -24.86 6.33 -39.53
C VAL A 12 -25.06 4.98 -38.80
N GLY A 13 -23.99 4.47 -38.20
CA GLY A 13 -23.98 3.19 -37.49
C GLY A 13 -24.71 3.20 -36.15
N ALA A 14 -25.19 2.04 -35.75
CA ALA A 14 -25.53 1.71 -34.36
C ALA A 14 -24.98 0.31 -34.08
N ALA A 15 -23.88 0.26 -33.34
CA ALA A 15 -23.36 -0.98 -32.76
C ALA A 15 -24.39 -1.46 -31.72
N LEU A 16 -25.01 -2.61 -31.97
CA LEU A 16 -25.87 -3.27 -31.00
C LEU A 16 -25.02 -3.77 -29.83
N LEU A 17 -25.43 -3.37 -28.62
CA LEU A 17 -24.88 -3.80 -27.35
C LEU A 17 -24.92 -5.34 -27.24
N SER A 18 -23.75 -5.96 -27.15
CA SER A 18 -23.65 -7.31 -26.59
C SER A 18 -23.93 -7.25 -25.10
N LEU A 19 -24.99 -7.95 -24.69
CA LEU A 19 -25.36 -8.21 -23.31
C LEU A 19 -24.26 -9.08 -22.66
N ALA A 20 -23.26 -8.44 -22.05
CA ALA A 20 -22.27 -9.15 -21.24
C ALA A 20 -22.89 -9.51 -19.88
N VAL A 21 -23.02 -10.80 -19.65
CA VAL A 21 -23.36 -11.45 -18.38
C VAL A 21 -22.58 -10.78 -17.24
N LEU A 22 -23.30 -10.17 -16.28
CA LEU A 22 -22.74 -9.81 -14.98
C LEU A 22 -22.28 -11.11 -14.30
N ARG A 23 -20.98 -11.41 -14.39
CA ARG A 23 -20.35 -12.33 -13.44
C ARG A 23 -20.30 -11.60 -12.11
N ARG A 24 -21.17 -12.05 -11.20
CA ARG A 24 -21.16 -11.75 -9.78
C ARG A 24 -19.71 -11.83 -9.27
N ALA A 25 -19.16 -10.70 -8.81
CA ALA A 25 -17.85 -10.67 -8.18
C ALA A 25 -17.90 -11.59 -6.94
N GLY A 26 -17.19 -12.72 -7.00
CA GLY A 26 -16.91 -13.54 -5.83
C GLY A 26 -15.97 -12.79 -4.88
N PRO A 27 -15.83 -13.25 -3.62
CA PRO A 27 -14.95 -12.60 -2.64
C PRO A 27 -13.54 -12.47 -3.23
N GLY A 28 -13.06 -11.23 -3.31
CA GLY A 28 -11.76 -10.90 -3.87
C GLY A 28 -10.67 -11.72 -3.19
N ARG A 29 -9.80 -12.33 -3.98
CA ARG A 29 -8.62 -13.04 -3.46
C ARG A 29 -7.76 -12.04 -2.68
N ARG A 30 -7.84 -12.11 -1.35
CA ARG A 30 -6.97 -11.42 -0.40
C ARG A 30 -5.56 -11.99 -0.58
N TRP A 31 -4.68 -11.21 -1.21
CA TRP A 31 -3.26 -11.47 -1.47
C TRP A 31 -2.94 -12.75 -2.27
N SER A 32 -2.63 -12.61 -3.56
CA SER A 32 -1.91 -13.64 -4.32
C SER A 32 -0.51 -13.15 -4.67
N TYR A 33 0.44 -13.38 -3.77
CA TYR A 33 1.85 -13.27 -4.12
C TYR A 33 2.31 -14.60 -4.73
N GLY A 34 2.59 -14.59 -6.03
CA GLY A 34 3.30 -15.70 -6.66
C GLY A 34 4.69 -15.81 -6.03
N SER A 35 5.03 -16.99 -5.53
CA SER A 35 6.30 -17.32 -4.87
C SER A 35 7.51 -17.34 -5.82
N LYS A 36 7.58 -16.43 -6.80
CA LYS A 36 8.70 -16.33 -7.74
C LYS A 36 9.43 -15.02 -7.49
N THR A 37 10.34 -15.06 -6.52
CA THR A 37 11.41 -14.09 -6.37
C THR A 37 12.29 -14.10 -7.62
N PRO A 38 12.51 -12.98 -8.33
CA PRO A 38 13.76 -12.80 -9.07
C PRO A 38 14.87 -12.65 -8.03
N GLY A 39 15.97 -13.38 -8.24
CA GLY A 39 17.00 -13.61 -7.24
C GLY A 39 17.61 -12.34 -6.63
N VAL A 40 17.44 -12.20 -5.31
CA VAL A 40 18.40 -11.57 -4.42
C VAL A 40 18.69 -12.54 -3.28
N ALA A 41 19.67 -13.43 -3.48
CA ALA A 41 20.44 -14.02 -2.39
C ALA A 41 21.27 -12.86 -1.76
N SER A 42 21.54 -12.77 -0.46
CA SER A 42 21.65 -13.78 0.59
C SER A 42 21.43 -13.13 1.96
N GLU A 43 20.70 -13.81 2.85
CA GLU A 43 20.77 -13.55 4.28
C GLU A 43 21.81 -14.45 4.93
N SER A 44 22.66 -13.89 5.78
CA SER A 44 23.07 -14.58 7.02
C SER A 44 23.65 -13.60 8.05
N ALA A 45 23.60 -14.03 9.32
CA ALA A 45 24.09 -13.43 10.56
C ALA A 45 23.16 -12.45 11.30
N GLY A 46 22.02 -12.97 11.80
CA GLY A 46 21.54 -12.57 13.14
C GLY A 46 20.52 -11.43 13.26
N GLY A 47 19.74 -11.14 12.22
CA GLY A 47 18.71 -10.09 12.30
C GLY A 47 17.39 -10.36 11.59
N GLY A 48 17.08 -11.61 11.22
CA GLY A 48 15.80 -11.99 10.63
C GLY A 48 15.52 -11.47 9.21
N GLN A 49 14.83 -12.31 8.43
CA GLN A 49 14.35 -11.99 7.09
C GLN A 49 13.38 -10.82 7.09
N LEU A 50 13.36 -10.10 5.96
CA LEU A 50 12.27 -9.18 5.65
C LEU A 50 10.94 -9.92 5.82
N ASP A 51 10.07 -9.41 6.69
CA ASP A 51 8.76 -9.99 6.92
C ASP A 51 7.74 -9.28 6.02
N ARG A 52 7.11 -10.04 5.14
CA ARG A 52 6.11 -9.56 4.19
C ARG A 52 4.73 -10.15 4.48
N ASP A 53 4.55 -10.76 5.65
CA ASP A 53 3.27 -11.34 6.06
C ASP A 53 2.31 -10.22 6.49
N PRO A 54 1.26 -9.91 5.70
CA PRO A 54 0.32 -8.86 6.04
C PRO A 54 -0.52 -9.20 7.29
N SER A 55 -0.54 -10.46 7.76
CA SER A 55 -1.25 -10.84 8.99
C SER A 55 -0.59 -10.34 10.27
N LYS A 56 0.68 -9.91 10.18
CA LYS A 56 1.44 -9.30 11.30
C LYS A 56 1.34 -7.78 11.35
N LEU A 57 0.50 -7.20 10.48
CA LEU A 57 0.19 -5.78 10.50
C LEU A 57 -1.08 -5.55 11.31
N ALA A 58 -1.21 -4.34 11.89
CA ALA A 58 -2.45 -3.92 12.50
C ALA A 58 -3.60 -4.04 11.48
N PRO A 59 -4.72 -4.73 11.77
CA PRO A 59 -5.72 -5.08 10.75
C PRO A 59 -6.26 -3.89 9.95
N ALA A 60 -6.60 -2.79 10.62
CA ALA A 60 -7.07 -1.57 9.96
C ALA A 60 -6.02 -0.95 9.03
N PHE A 61 -4.74 -1.06 9.39
CA PHE A 61 -3.63 -0.61 8.55
C PHE A 61 -3.46 -1.54 7.34
N ALA A 62 -3.50 -2.86 7.54
CA ALA A 62 -3.44 -3.84 6.44
C ALA A 62 -4.57 -3.65 5.42
N ASP A 63 -5.79 -3.36 5.89
CA ASP A 63 -6.93 -3.08 5.02
C ASP A 63 -6.73 -1.80 4.19
N ASN A 64 -6.14 -0.75 4.79
CA ASN A 64 -5.80 0.48 4.06
C ASN A 64 -4.62 0.29 3.10
N LEU A 65 -3.64 -0.56 3.41
CA LEU A 65 -2.58 -0.95 2.47
C LEU A 65 -3.14 -1.69 1.26
N GLU A 66 -4.10 -2.60 1.44
CA GLU A 66 -4.74 -3.29 0.31
C GLU A 66 -5.49 -2.29 -0.59
N LYS A 67 -6.21 -1.31 -0.02
CA LYS A 67 -6.84 -0.23 -0.80
C LYS A 67 -5.82 0.62 -1.55
N LEU A 68 -4.69 0.95 -0.91
CA LEU A 68 -3.58 1.66 -1.55
C LEU A 68 -3.05 0.87 -2.75
N PHE A 69 -2.83 -0.43 -2.59
CA PHE A 69 -2.33 -1.30 -3.65
C PHE A 69 -3.29 -1.37 -4.82
N GLN A 70 -4.59 -1.47 -4.55
CA GLN A 70 -5.62 -1.46 -5.59
C GLN A 70 -5.61 -0.16 -6.40
N ARG A 71 -5.49 1.00 -5.72
CA ARG A 71 -5.44 2.31 -6.39
C ARG A 71 -4.15 2.52 -7.19
N LEU A 72 -3.00 2.06 -6.69
CA LEU A 72 -1.73 2.08 -7.44
C LEU A 72 -1.79 1.18 -8.67
N ARG A 73 -2.31 -0.04 -8.54
CA ARG A 73 -2.51 -0.97 -9.68
C ARG A 73 -3.46 -0.39 -10.73
N ALA A 74 -4.50 0.34 -10.32
CA ALA A 74 -5.39 1.03 -11.24
C ALA A 74 -4.70 2.14 -12.05
N GLN A 75 -3.57 2.66 -11.57
CA GLN A 75 -2.72 3.63 -12.29
C GLN A 75 -1.59 2.95 -13.09
N GLY A 76 -1.54 1.61 -13.11
CA GLY A 76 -0.53 0.85 -13.87
C GLY A 76 0.76 0.52 -13.11
N PHE A 77 0.84 0.82 -11.81
CA PHE A 77 1.98 0.43 -10.98
C PHE A 77 1.86 -1.01 -10.45
N ASP A 78 2.99 -1.61 -10.06
CA ASP A 78 3.09 -2.97 -9.55
C ASP A 78 3.59 -3.03 -8.09
N PRO A 79 2.83 -2.48 -7.12
CA PRO A 79 3.30 -2.36 -5.74
C PRO A 79 3.55 -3.72 -5.09
N MET A 80 4.67 -3.81 -4.37
CA MET A 80 5.08 -4.92 -3.51
C MET A 80 5.37 -4.42 -2.10
N LEU A 81 4.93 -5.20 -1.10
CA LEU A 81 5.36 -5.03 0.28
C LEU A 81 6.82 -5.47 0.41
N ASN A 82 7.76 -4.53 0.59
CA ASN A 82 9.15 -4.87 0.83
C ASN A 82 9.38 -5.33 2.27
N GLU A 83 8.85 -4.57 3.22
CA GLU A 83 8.89 -4.90 4.65
C GLU A 83 7.63 -4.41 5.35
N GLY A 84 6.94 -5.32 6.05
CA GLY A 84 5.82 -5.02 6.95
C GLY A 84 6.29 -5.07 8.39
N TYR A 85 6.05 -6.20 9.08
CA TYR A 85 6.55 -6.38 10.45
C TYR A 85 8.08 -6.41 10.49
N ARG A 86 8.66 -5.81 11.53
CA ARG A 86 10.10 -5.86 11.82
C ARG A 86 10.29 -6.26 13.25
N SER A 87 10.98 -7.37 13.51
CA SER A 87 11.25 -7.77 14.89
C SER A 87 12.12 -6.72 15.63
N PRO A 88 11.98 -6.57 16.96
CA PRO A 88 12.82 -5.67 17.73
C PRO A 88 14.32 -5.88 17.50
N VAL A 89 14.76 -7.15 17.51
CA VAL A 89 16.15 -7.57 17.27
C VAL A 89 16.63 -7.12 15.89
N ARG A 90 15.81 -7.29 14.85
CA ARG A 90 16.12 -6.80 13.49
C ARG A 90 16.27 -5.29 13.48
N GLY A 91 15.35 -4.59 14.14
CA GLY A 91 15.39 -3.14 14.28
C GLY A 91 16.70 -2.67 14.89
N ASP A 92 17.08 -3.19 16.05
CA ASP A 92 18.32 -2.80 16.73
C ASP A 92 19.57 -3.12 15.90
N ARG A 93 19.57 -4.24 15.18
CA ARG A 93 20.64 -4.55 14.23
C ARG A 93 20.72 -3.51 13.12
N LEU A 94 19.60 -3.19 12.45
CA LEU A 94 19.59 -2.15 11.41
C LEU A 94 20.06 -0.80 11.95
N LYS A 95 19.70 -0.46 13.19
CA LYS A 95 20.18 0.75 13.85
C LYS A 95 21.70 0.72 14.06
N SER A 96 22.26 -0.39 14.51
CA SER A 96 23.71 -0.55 14.66
C SER A 96 24.47 -0.42 13.33
N LEU A 97 23.81 -0.74 12.20
CA LEU A 97 24.35 -0.62 10.84
C LEU A 97 24.08 0.75 10.20
N GLY A 98 23.37 1.66 10.88
CA GLY A 98 23.01 2.98 10.34
C GLY A 98 21.83 3.00 9.36
N TYR A 99 21.15 1.87 9.14
CA TYR A 99 19.97 1.77 8.25
C TYR A 99 18.64 2.13 8.93
N SER A 100 18.64 2.34 10.25
CA SER A 100 17.45 2.77 10.98
C SER A 100 17.83 3.74 12.09
N GLN A 101 17.05 4.80 12.26
CA GLN A 101 17.21 5.70 13.42
C GLN A 101 16.46 5.16 14.66
N ALA A 102 15.33 4.48 14.44
CA ALA A 102 14.41 4.08 15.49
C ALA A 102 14.76 2.73 16.15
N GLY A 103 15.41 1.81 15.44
CA GLY A 103 15.73 0.47 15.95
C GLY A 103 14.49 -0.31 16.39
N ALA A 104 14.54 -0.95 17.56
CA ALA A 104 13.39 -1.62 18.19
C ALA A 104 12.20 -0.70 18.52
N ARG A 105 12.32 0.62 18.32
CA ARG A 105 11.22 1.60 18.49
C ARG A 105 10.57 2.03 17.17
N SER A 106 10.88 1.32 16.08
CA SER A 106 10.30 1.53 14.75
C SER A 106 8.81 1.16 14.71
N MET A 107 8.00 1.88 13.92
CA MET A 107 6.56 1.56 13.78
C MET A 107 6.31 0.18 13.14
N HIS A 108 7.28 -0.37 12.40
CA HIS A 108 7.23 -1.73 11.89
C HIS A 108 7.15 -2.79 13.01
N VAL A 109 7.66 -2.49 14.21
CA VAL A 109 7.62 -3.41 15.35
C VAL A 109 6.19 -3.63 15.83
N TRP A 110 5.33 -2.63 15.75
CA TRP A 110 3.90 -2.72 16.11
C TRP A 110 3.00 -3.07 14.92
N GLY A 111 3.56 -3.53 13.80
CA GLY A 111 2.78 -3.77 12.58
C GLY A 111 2.08 -2.51 12.05
N ALA A 112 2.59 -1.33 12.40
CA ALA A 112 1.95 -0.04 12.15
C ALA A 112 2.59 0.73 10.98
N ALA A 113 3.55 0.12 10.29
CA ALA A 113 4.21 0.71 9.13
C ALA A 113 4.56 -0.36 8.08
N ALA A 114 4.79 0.10 6.86
CA ALA A 114 5.20 -0.71 5.74
C ALA A 114 6.09 0.08 4.78
N ASP A 115 7.08 -0.59 4.21
CA ASP A 115 7.93 -0.07 3.14
C ASP A 115 7.52 -0.74 1.82
N LEU A 116 7.22 0.07 0.81
CA LEU A 116 6.64 -0.37 -0.48
C LEU A 116 7.58 -0.07 -1.64
N ILE A 117 7.74 -1.03 -2.56
CA ILE A 117 8.57 -0.87 -3.77
C ILE A 117 7.89 -1.49 -5.00
N SER A 118 8.39 -1.21 -6.21
CA SER A 118 7.98 -1.90 -7.43
C SER A 118 8.34 -3.38 -7.34
N ALA A 119 7.41 -4.25 -7.72
CA ALA A 119 7.63 -5.70 -7.76
C ALA A 119 8.66 -6.09 -8.83
N SER A 120 8.62 -5.44 -9.99
CA SER A 120 9.48 -5.74 -11.13
C SER A 120 10.83 -5.04 -11.07
N GLY A 121 10.86 -3.76 -10.70
CA GLY A 121 12.08 -2.95 -10.71
C GLY A 121 12.67 -2.65 -9.33
N GLY A 122 12.06 -3.14 -8.25
CA GLY A 122 12.55 -2.93 -6.89
C GLY A 122 12.69 -1.45 -6.53
N TRP A 123 13.67 -1.11 -5.70
CA TRP A 123 13.91 0.26 -5.24
C TRP A 123 14.20 1.25 -6.37
N SER A 124 14.96 0.83 -7.38
CA SER A 124 15.44 1.71 -8.45
C SER A 124 14.33 2.24 -9.35
N ASP A 125 13.25 1.48 -9.54
CA ASP A 125 12.11 1.88 -10.39
C ASP A 125 10.86 2.26 -9.58
N SER A 126 11.03 2.63 -8.30
CA SER A 126 9.91 2.96 -7.44
C SER A 126 9.55 4.45 -7.40
N GLU A 127 10.39 5.35 -7.93
CA GLU A 127 10.21 6.81 -7.75
C GLU A 127 8.83 7.30 -8.23
N ALA A 128 8.45 6.99 -9.48
CA ALA A 128 7.14 7.37 -10.00
C ALA A 128 5.98 6.77 -9.21
N MET A 129 6.16 5.53 -8.73
CA MET A 129 5.16 4.87 -7.88
C MET A 129 5.05 5.57 -6.52
N TRP A 130 6.16 5.95 -5.89
CA TRP A 130 6.14 6.66 -4.60
C TRP A 130 5.46 8.02 -4.70
N GLN A 131 5.69 8.76 -5.78
CA GLN A 131 5.00 10.04 -6.03
C GLN A 131 3.49 9.85 -6.18
N ALA A 132 3.04 8.76 -6.81
CA ALA A 132 1.61 8.40 -6.87
C ALA A 132 1.07 7.88 -5.53
N MET A 133 1.89 7.13 -4.79
CA MET A 133 1.54 6.49 -3.53
C MET A 133 1.23 7.49 -2.43
N GLY A 134 2.01 8.57 -2.32
CA GLY A 134 1.90 9.54 -1.23
C GLY A 134 0.50 10.11 -1.05
N PRO A 135 -0.07 10.82 -2.05
CA PRO A 135 -1.41 11.38 -1.96
C PRO A 135 -2.51 10.33 -1.72
N ILE A 136 -2.35 9.12 -2.27
CA ILE A 136 -3.31 8.02 -2.06
C ILE A 136 -3.26 7.52 -0.62
N ALA A 137 -2.06 7.36 -0.05
CA ALA A 137 -1.88 6.93 1.33
C ALA A 137 -2.47 7.96 2.30
N GLU A 138 -2.24 9.26 2.04
CA GLU A 138 -2.79 10.37 2.80
C GLU A 138 -4.34 10.39 2.76
N ASP A 139 -4.95 10.16 1.59
CA ASP A 139 -6.41 10.05 1.45
C ASP A 139 -7.00 8.89 2.28
N LEU A 140 -6.24 7.81 2.41
CA LEU A 140 -6.60 6.65 3.24
C LEU A 140 -6.30 6.87 4.74
N GLY A 141 -5.85 8.06 5.16
CA GLY A 141 -5.54 8.40 6.54
C GLY A 141 -4.18 7.90 7.05
N MET A 142 -3.35 7.32 6.17
CA MET A 142 -1.97 6.96 6.48
C MET A 142 -1.07 8.20 6.35
N ILE A 143 0.12 8.10 6.92
CA ILE A 143 1.18 9.11 6.77
C ILE A 143 2.22 8.55 5.83
N TRP A 144 2.67 9.39 4.92
CA TRP A 144 3.70 9.04 3.94
C TRP A 144 5.04 9.69 4.30
N GLY A 145 6.10 8.88 4.35
CA GLY A 145 7.45 9.31 4.70
C GLY A 145 8.10 10.23 3.67
N GLY A 146 7.57 10.28 2.44
CA GLY A 146 8.03 11.25 1.43
C GLY A 146 7.73 12.72 1.78
N ARG A 147 6.91 12.99 2.81
CA ARG A 147 6.68 14.33 3.36
C ARG A 147 7.69 14.76 4.43
N TRP A 148 8.46 13.84 4.96
CA TRP A 148 9.36 14.14 6.07
C TRP A 148 10.60 14.89 5.59
N SER A 149 11.20 15.67 6.50
CA SER A 149 12.46 16.38 6.22
C SER A 149 13.62 15.40 5.97
N PHE A 150 13.60 14.24 6.63
CA PHE A 150 14.36 13.09 6.19
C PHE A 150 13.50 12.33 5.18
N TYR A 151 13.88 12.37 3.92
CA TYR A 151 13.07 11.79 2.85
C TYR A 151 13.04 10.25 2.95
N ASP A 152 11.86 9.67 3.16
CA ASP A 152 11.63 8.22 3.22
C ASP A 152 10.41 7.81 2.37
N PRO A 153 10.53 7.84 1.03
CA PRO A 153 9.39 7.75 0.14
C PRO A 153 8.77 6.37 0.04
N ALA A 154 9.49 5.31 0.41
CA ALA A 154 8.93 3.96 0.44
C ALA A 154 7.99 3.75 1.64
N HIS A 155 8.11 4.59 2.66
CA HIS A 155 7.49 4.37 3.95
C HIS A 155 6.07 4.92 4.04
N VAL A 156 5.17 4.11 4.57
CA VAL A 156 3.85 4.54 5.05
C VAL A 156 3.61 4.01 6.46
N GLN A 157 2.93 4.80 7.30
CA GLN A 157 2.56 4.39 8.65
C GLN A 157 1.12 4.78 9.01
N GLY A 158 0.49 3.95 9.84
CA GLY A 158 -0.88 4.14 10.32
C GLY A 158 -1.00 5.01 11.58
N VAL A 159 0.10 5.56 12.10
CA VAL A 159 0.13 6.27 13.39
C VAL A 159 0.76 7.64 13.22
N GLU A 160 0.12 8.67 13.79
CA GLU A 160 0.68 10.02 13.79
C GLU A 160 2.03 10.11 14.46
N VAL A 161 2.93 10.94 13.90
CA VAL A 161 4.26 11.15 14.45
C VAL A 161 4.16 11.61 15.92
N ALA A 162 3.20 12.49 16.21
CA ALA A 162 2.90 12.98 17.56
C ALA A 162 2.34 11.89 18.50
N GLU A 163 1.81 10.80 17.96
CA GLU A 163 1.17 9.71 18.71
C GLU A 163 2.09 8.49 18.91
N GLN A 164 3.22 8.42 18.20
CA GLN A 164 4.11 7.25 18.26
C GLN A 164 4.64 6.95 19.67
N SER A 165 4.85 7.98 20.50
CA SER A 165 5.29 7.79 21.89
C SER A 165 4.27 7.01 22.72
N ARG A 166 2.97 7.20 22.46
CA ARG A 166 1.88 6.47 23.12
C ARG A 166 1.84 5.02 22.68
N LEU A 167 1.92 4.75 21.37
CA LEU A 167 1.99 3.39 20.86
C LEU A 167 3.19 2.63 21.42
N ARG A 168 4.36 3.28 21.49
CA ARG A 168 5.58 2.70 22.07
C ARG A 168 5.47 2.35 23.56
N GLY A 169 4.45 2.87 24.25
CA GLY A 169 4.15 2.53 25.63
C GLY A 169 3.27 1.28 25.78
N LEU A 170 2.73 0.75 24.69
CA LEU A 170 1.89 -0.45 24.68
C LEU A 170 2.73 -1.71 24.40
N PRO A 171 2.30 -2.87 24.90
CA PRO A 171 2.80 -4.16 24.42
C PRO A 171 2.68 -4.26 22.89
N ILE A 172 3.64 -4.93 22.25
CA ILE A 172 3.75 -5.00 20.79
C ILE A 172 2.45 -5.53 20.16
N ASP A 173 1.89 -6.60 20.73
CA ASP A 173 0.70 -7.27 20.20
C ASP A 173 -0.61 -6.52 20.51
N ASP A 174 -0.59 -5.57 21.45
CA ASP A 174 -1.77 -4.82 21.91
C ASP A 174 -1.92 -3.47 21.20
N GLY A 175 -1.00 -3.13 20.31
CA GLY A 175 -0.97 -1.83 19.62
C GLY A 175 -2.04 -1.64 18.53
N HIS A 176 -2.70 -2.72 18.09
CA HIS A 176 -3.55 -2.71 16.90
C HIS A 176 -4.75 -1.77 17.00
N ASP A 177 -5.44 -1.73 18.14
CA ASP A 177 -6.58 -0.84 18.36
C ASP A 177 -6.15 0.63 18.38
N PHE A 178 -4.96 0.91 18.91
CA PHE A 178 -4.39 2.25 18.89
C PHE A 178 -4.13 2.72 17.45
N VAL A 179 -3.56 1.84 16.61
CA VAL A 179 -3.34 2.11 15.18
C VAL A 179 -4.66 2.38 14.47
N ALA A 180 -5.68 1.54 14.70
CA ALA A 180 -7.01 1.71 14.12
C ALA A 180 -7.63 3.06 14.49
N GLY A 181 -7.59 3.42 15.78
CA GLY A 181 -8.09 4.71 16.26
C GLY A 181 -7.33 5.89 15.67
N SER A 182 -6.01 5.78 15.53
CA SER A 182 -5.17 6.79 14.89
C SER A 182 -5.61 7.01 13.44
N LEU A 183 -5.66 5.95 12.63
CA LEU A 183 -6.13 6.01 11.24
C LEU A 183 -7.51 6.66 11.10
N ALA A 184 -8.47 6.22 11.91
CA ALA A 184 -9.85 6.68 11.83
C ALA A 184 -9.99 8.20 12.05
N ARG A 185 -9.11 8.82 12.85
CA ARG A 185 -9.11 10.28 13.06
C ARG A 185 -8.66 11.08 11.84
N ARG A 186 -8.04 10.44 10.84
CA ARG A 186 -7.46 11.10 9.65
C ARG A 186 -8.12 10.73 8.34
N THR A 187 -8.84 9.61 8.28
CA THR A 187 -9.56 9.22 7.08
C THR A 187 -10.64 10.26 6.77
N LYS A 188 -10.47 11.00 5.69
CA LYS A 188 -11.48 11.95 5.22
C LYS A 188 -12.71 11.16 4.74
N GLY A 189 -13.88 11.50 5.29
CA GLY A 189 -15.16 10.93 4.83
C GLY A 189 -15.81 9.87 5.74
N VAL A 190 -15.28 9.56 6.92
CA VAL A 190 -16.06 8.86 7.95
C VAL A 190 -16.86 9.90 8.75
N ILE A 191 -18.02 10.30 8.20
CA ILE A 191 -19.08 10.83 9.07
C ILE A 191 -19.60 9.60 9.82
N LEU A 192 -19.30 9.52 11.12
CA LEU A 192 -20.07 8.65 12.01
C LEU A 192 -21.48 9.25 12.06
N VAL A 193 -22.39 8.68 11.27
CA VAL A 193 -23.84 8.91 11.37
C VAL A 193 -24.44 7.87 12.30
#